data_AF-A0A8J7HVX1-F1
#
_entry.id   AF-A0A8J7HVX1-F1
#
_cell.length_a   1.000
_cell.length_b   1.000
_cell.length_c   1.000
_cell.angle_alpha   90.00
_cell.angle_beta   90.00
_cell.angle_gamma   90.00
#
_symmetry.space_group_name_H-M   'P 1'
#
loop_
_entity.id
_entity.type
_entity.pdbx_description
1 polymer ?
#
loop_
_entity_poly.entity_id
_entity_poly.type
_entity_poly.pdbx_seq_one_letter_code
_entity_poly.pdbx_strand_id
1 'polypeptide(L)'
;MTIKKENPMKNLGQMTDQQQHLVVLRLAVATSILIVSLAPTAILAKPPATEASCEGIKAAYPILGKECSNQYSKIEHNLTNAKDRLETYYARVSVLEIFRKALICNGMFGANKQAQDRFKSGEQGHLQALNNLVTAMTAAKDPNIPPTYDAKKLQSVTIKKVQCK
;
A
#
# COMPACT_ATOMS: atom_id res chain seq x y z
N MET A 1 -64.98 -63.01 -8.49
CA MET A 1 -64.11 -63.13 -7.30
C MET A 1 -63.77 -61.71 -6.86
N THR A 2 -64.10 -61.17 -5.69
CA THR A 2 -64.61 -61.72 -4.42
C THR A 2 -65.11 -60.51 -3.58
N ILE A 3 -66.36 -60.57 -3.08
CA ILE A 3 -66.94 -60.05 -1.80
C ILE A 3 -66.88 -58.51 -1.54
N LYS A 4 -67.98 -57.73 -1.61
CA LYS A 4 -69.12 -57.52 -0.67
C LYS A 4 -68.83 -56.62 0.56
N LYS A 5 -69.52 -55.46 0.58
CA LYS A 5 -70.05 -54.61 1.70
C LYS A 5 -69.14 -54.28 2.89
N GLU A 6 -69.07 -52.98 3.23
CA GLU A 6 -69.71 -52.41 4.43
C GLU A 6 -69.68 -50.87 4.42
N ASN A 7 -70.74 -50.26 4.95
CA ASN A 7 -70.93 -48.84 5.22
C ASN A 7 -71.11 -48.75 6.76
N PRO A 8 -70.59 -47.72 7.46
CA PRO A 8 -71.56 -46.80 8.06
C PRO A 8 -71.10 -45.33 8.25
N MET A 9 -72.12 -44.47 8.15
CA MET A 9 -72.32 -43.18 8.81
C MET A 9 -71.46 -42.86 10.05
N LYS A 10 -70.98 -41.61 10.14
CA LYS A 10 -71.34 -40.58 11.16
C LYS A 10 -70.34 -39.41 11.03
N ASN A 11 -70.72 -38.16 10.77
CA ASN A 11 -71.58 -37.18 11.45
C ASN A 11 -70.75 -36.13 12.22
N LEU A 12 -71.11 -34.87 12.00
CA LEU A 12 -71.08 -33.72 12.93
C LEU A 12 -69.72 -33.16 13.40
N GLY A 13 -69.56 -31.84 13.23
CA GLY A 13 -68.56 -31.07 13.97
C GLY A 13 -68.28 -29.66 13.43
N GLN A 14 -69.27 -28.77 13.50
CA GLN A 14 -69.05 -27.31 13.47
C GLN A 14 -68.27 -26.86 14.72
N MET A 15 -67.36 -25.90 14.58
CA MET A 15 -66.97 -24.92 15.62
C MET A 15 -66.64 -23.61 14.89
N THR A 16 -67.57 -22.63 14.80
CA THR A 16 -67.80 -21.49 15.73
C THR A 16 -66.53 -20.67 15.98
N ASP A 17 -66.43 -19.47 15.42
CA ASP A 17 -66.83 -18.19 16.03
C ASP A 17 -65.76 -17.68 17.02
N GLN A 18 -65.08 -16.56 16.69
CA GLN A 18 -64.94 -15.44 17.62
C GLN A 18 -64.20 -14.23 17.02
N GLN A 19 -65.03 -13.20 16.83
CA GLN A 19 -64.85 -11.76 17.02
C GLN A 19 -63.47 -11.18 17.43
N GLN A 20 -63.09 -10.15 16.65
CA GLN A 20 -62.16 -9.08 16.99
C GLN A 20 -62.72 -8.20 18.13
N HIS A 21 -61.88 -7.73 19.06
CA HIS A 21 -61.81 -6.32 19.50
C HIS A 21 -60.76 -6.09 20.63
N LEU A 22 -59.89 -5.10 20.37
CA LEU A 22 -59.18 -4.16 21.27
C LEU A 22 -58.59 -4.62 22.61
N VAL A 23 -57.29 -4.34 22.82
CA VAL A 23 -56.80 -3.60 24.02
C VAL A 23 -55.55 -2.78 23.68
N VAL A 24 -55.58 -1.49 24.01
CA VAL A 24 -54.45 -0.53 24.04
C VAL A 24 -53.69 -0.69 25.36
N LEU A 25 -52.35 -0.76 25.36
CA LEU A 25 -51.52 -0.60 26.57
C LEU A 25 -50.20 0.13 26.29
N ARG A 26 -49.71 0.80 27.34
CA ARG A 26 -48.84 1.99 27.38
C ARG A 26 -47.32 1.70 27.42
N LEU A 27 -46.56 2.74 27.01
CA LEU A 27 -45.27 3.23 27.54
C LEU A 27 -44.00 2.36 27.45
N ALA A 28 -42.99 2.86 26.72
CA ALA A 28 -41.61 2.98 27.21
C ALA A 28 -40.78 3.91 26.30
N VAL A 29 -40.15 4.90 26.94
CA VAL A 29 -39.17 5.83 26.36
C VAL A 29 -37.94 5.03 25.89
N ALA A 30 -37.65 5.03 24.60
CA ALA A 30 -36.38 4.52 24.07
C ALA A 30 -35.51 5.73 23.69
N THR A 31 -34.59 6.07 24.58
CA THR A 31 -33.51 7.02 24.34
C THR A 31 -32.69 6.51 23.16
N SER A 32 -32.78 7.17 22.02
CA SER A 32 -31.96 6.89 20.85
C SER A 32 -30.51 7.23 21.17
N ILE A 33 -29.74 6.26 21.66
CA ILE A 33 -28.29 6.36 21.73
C ILE A 33 -27.79 6.38 20.29
N LEU A 34 -27.48 7.57 19.78
CA LEU A 34 -26.65 7.74 18.60
C LEU A 34 -25.26 7.23 18.96
N ILE A 35 -25.03 5.94 18.73
CA ILE A 35 -23.70 5.37 18.68
C ILE A 35 -23.07 5.98 17.42
N VAL A 36 -22.40 7.12 17.58
CA VAL A 36 -21.39 7.56 16.61
C VAL A 36 -20.34 6.47 16.65
N SER A 37 -20.48 5.50 15.75
CA SER A 37 -19.47 4.52 15.49
C SER A 37 -18.23 5.29 15.03
N LEU A 38 -17.32 5.53 15.97
CA LEU A 38 -15.91 5.64 15.68
C LEU A 38 -15.51 4.28 15.09
N ALA A 39 -15.89 4.07 13.83
CA ALA A 39 -15.21 3.09 13.00
C ALA A 39 -13.74 3.49 13.12
N PRO A 40 -12.86 2.61 13.63
CA PRO A 40 -11.45 2.85 13.43
C PRO A 40 -11.35 2.99 11.91
N THR A 41 -10.95 4.18 11.44
CA THR A 41 -10.44 4.30 10.09
C THR A 41 -9.29 3.33 10.08
N ALA A 42 -9.56 2.08 9.69
CA ALA A 42 -8.55 1.16 9.29
C ALA A 42 -7.87 1.94 8.18
N ILE A 43 -6.72 2.53 8.52
CA ILE A 43 -5.81 3.08 7.55
C ILE A 43 -5.45 1.83 6.78
N LEU A 44 -6.23 1.54 5.73
CA LEU A 44 -5.93 0.50 4.78
C LEU A 44 -4.49 0.77 4.43
N ALA A 45 -3.61 -0.18 4.77
CA ALA A 45 -2.23 -0.09 4.38
C ALA A 45 -2.27 0.19 2.88
N LYS A 46 -1.74 1.35 2.46
CA LYS A 46 -1.79 1.74 1.05
C LYS A 46 -1.23 0.57 0.25
N PRO A 47 -1.86 0.21 -0.88
CA PRO A 47 -1.42 -0.94 -1.65
C PRO A 47 0.07 -0.80 -1.94
N PRO A 48 0.82 -1.92 -1.94
CA PRO A 48 2.26 -1.88 -2.17
C PRO A 48 2.58 -1.15 -3.47
N ALA A 49 3.72 -0.46 -3.53
CA ALA A 49 4.29 -0.13 -4.83
C ALA A 49 4.56 -1.44 -5.59
N THR A 50 3.86 -1.65 -6.71
CA THR A 50 4.02 -2.83 -7.57
C THR A 50 5.09 -2.63 -8.64
N GLU A 51 5.46 -1.37 -8.87
CA GLU A 51 6.46 -0.95 -9.84
C GLU A 51 7.62 -0.26 -9.15
N ALA A 52 8.84 -0.63 -9.56
CA ALA A 52 10.09 -0.03 -9.12
C ALA A 52 10.33 1.30 -9.88
N SER A 53 9.39 2.24 -9.76
CA SER A 53 9.42 3.55 -10.43
C SER A 53 8.99 4.64 -9.45
N CYS A 54 9.39 5.90 -9.69
CA CYS A 54 8.91 7.01 -8.86
C CYS A 54 7.38 7.13 -8.89
N GLU A 55 6.73 6.81 -10.02
CA GLU A 55 5.26 6.83 -10.13
C GLU A 55 4.60 5.67 -9.39
N GLY A 56 5.19 4.46 -9.46
CA GLY A 56 4.75 3.31 -8.66
C GLY A 56 4.87 3.59 -7.16
N ILE A 57 5.96 4.24 -6.74
CA ILE A 57 6.14 4.70 -5.36
C ILE A 57 5.12 5.80 -5.02
N LYS A 58 4.82 6.73 -5.93
CA LYS A 58 3.86 7.83 -5.69
C LYS A 58 2.44 7.33 -5.51
N ALA A 59 2.02 6.31 -6.25
CA ALA A 59 0.70 5.69 -6.12
C ALA A 59 0.50 5.11 -4.70
N ALA A 60 1.53 4.49 -4.13
CA ALA A 60 1.51 3.91 -2.79
C ALA A 60 1.86 4.93 -1.68
N TYR A 61 2.76 5.87 -1.95
CA TYR A 61 3.37 6.79 -0.98
C TYR A 61 3.61 8.17 -1.64
N PRO A 62 2.59 9.04 -1.74
CA PRO A 62 2.65 10.27 -2.54
C PRO A 62 3.80 11.21 -2.19
N ILE A 63 4.14 11.33 -0.90
CA ILE A 63 5.25 12.18 -0.44
C ILE A 63 6.59 11.62 -0.92
N LEU A 64 6.82 10.31 -0.71
CA LEU A 64 8.04 9.64 -1.17
C LEU A 64 8.16 9.66 -2.70
N GLY A 65 7.08 9.38 -3.42
CA GLY A 65 7.11 9.37 -4.88
C GLY A 65 7.30 10.75 -5.51
N LYS A 66 6.74 11.81 -4.90
CA LYS A 66 7.04 13.19 -5.30
C LYS A 66 8.52 13.50 -5.11
N GLU A 67 9.09 13.16 -3.96
CA GLU A 67 10.51 13.39 -3.71
C GLU A 67 11.39 12.56 -4.65
N CYS A 68 11.00 11.32 -4.95
CA CYS A 68 11.67 10.48 -5.94
C CYS A 68 11.77 11.20 -7.29
N SER A 69 10.64 11.74 -7.77
CA SER A 69 10.56 12.44 -9.05
C SER A 69 11.42 13.71 -9.06
N ASN A 70 11.40 14.48 -7.97
CA ASN A 70 12.22 15.69 -7.82
C ASN A 70 13.72 15.40 -7.83
N GLN A 71 14.14 14.28 -7.26
CA GLN A 71 15.55 13.90 -7.25
C GLN A 71 15.95 13.29 -8.59
N TYR A 72 15.07 12.49 -9.20
CA TYR A 72 15.32 11.92 -10.52
C TYR A 72 15.51 13.00 -11.59
N SER A 73 14.80 14.12 -11.51
CA SER A 73 14.95 15.24 -12.45
C SER A 73 16.30 15.99 -12.33
N LYS A 74 17.10 15.72 -11.29
CA LYS A 74 18.44 16.29 -11.10
C LYS A 74 19.55 15.36 -11.56
N ILE A 75 19.19 14.18 -12.07
CA ILE A 75 20.16 13.23 -12.62
C ILE A 75 20.49 13.70 -14.03
N GLU A 76 21.66 14.33 -14.19
CA GLU A 76 22.16 14.73 -15.49
C GLU A 76 22.72 13.52 -16.26
N HIS A 77 22.35 13.41 -17.53
CA HIS A 77 22.86 12.36 -18.42
C HIS A 77 24.11 12.80 -19.18
N ASN A 78 24.34 14.11 -19.29
CA ASN A 78 25.51 14.69 -19.94
C ASN A 78 26.39 15.42 -18.92
N LEU A 79 27.32 14.68 -18.32
CA LEU A 79 28.10 15.13 -17.16
C LEU A 79 29.36 15.89 -17.56
N THR A 80 29.18 17.15 -17.93
CA THR A 80 30.27 17.98 -18.49
C THR A 80 31.16 18.64 -17.45
N ASN A 81 30.63 18.96 -16.26
CA ASN A 81 31.37 19.67 -15.22
C ASN A 81 31.25 19.01 -13.83
N ALA A 82 32.11 19.46 -12.89
CA ALA A 82 32.23 18.89 -11.55
C ALA A 82 30.96 19.08 -10.71
N LYS A 83 30.25 20.21 -10.88
CA LYS A 83 29.01 20.49 -10.15
C LYS A 83 27.92 19.51 -10.55
N ASP A 84 27.73 19.28 -11.85
CA ASP A 84 26.70 18.37 -12.36
C ASP A 84 26.97 16.93 -11.95
N ARG A 85 28.25 16.50 -11.92
CA ARG A 85 28.64 15.18 -11.39
C ARG A 85 28.28 15.02 -9.92
N LEU A 86 28.58 16.03 -9.10
CA LEU A 86 28.26 16.03 -7.68
C LEU A 86 26.75 16.04 -7.41
N GLU A 87 26.01 16.88 -8.13
CA GLU A 87 24.55 16.95 -8.02
C GLU A 87 23.91 15.63 -8.44
N THR A 88 24.35 15.06 -9.57
CA THR A 88 23.89 13.75 -10.06
C THR A 88 24.20 12.63 -9.06
N TYR A 89 25.35 12.69 -8.38
CA TYR A 89 25.70 11.73 -7.35
C TYR A 89 24.68 11.74 -6.20
N TYR A 90 24.43 12.90 -5.61
CA TYR A 90 23.48 13.01 -4.49
C TYR A 90 22.03 12.76 -4.89
N ALA A 91 21.64 13.15 -6.11
CA ALA A 91 20.35 12.83 -6.68
C ALA A 91 20.14 11.30 -6.77
N ARG A 92 21.12 10.57 -7.30
CA ARG A 92 21.09 9.09 -7.38
C ARG A 92 21.05 8.42 -6.01
N VAL A 93 21.84 8.91 -5.05
CA VAL A 93 21.77 8.43 -3.66
C VAL A 93 20.35 8.61 -3.11
N SER A 94 19.78 9.81 -3.27
CA SER A 94 18.44 10.10 -2.76
C SER A 94 17.37 9.20 -3.37
N VAL A 95 17.42 8.98 -4.69
CA VAL A 95 16.51 8.04 -5.37
C VAL A 95 16.65 6.63 -4.80
N LEU A 96 17.87 6.11 -4.66
CA LEU A 96 18.11 4.79 -4.05
C LEU A 96 17.53 4.67 -2.64
N GLU A 97 17.75 5.69 -1.80
CA GLU A 97 17.22 5.69 -0.45
C GLU A 97 15.69 5.73 -0.42
N ILE A 98 15.06 6.49 -1.31
CA ILE A 98 13.59 6.56 -1.40
C ILE A 98 13.02 5.21 -1.82
N PHE A 99 13.64 4.56 -2.80
CA PHE A 99 13.32 3.20 -3.20
C PHE A 99 13.42 2.25 -1.99
N ARG A 100 14.51 2.32 -1.22
CA ARG A 100 14.68 1.51 -0.02
C ARG A 100 13.65 1.80 1.07
N LYS A 101 13.31 3.08 1.29
CA LYS A 101 12.26 3.51 2.23
C LYS A 101 10.89 2.99 1.80
N ALA A 102 10.58 3.06 0.51
CA ALA A 102 9.35 2.51 -0.05
C ALA A 102 9.25 1.01 0.22
N LEU A 103 10.33 0.22 0.01
CA LEU A 103 10.36 -1.21 0.38
C LEU A 103 10.05 -1.44 1.87
N ILE A 104 10.67 -0.67 2.77
CA ILE A 104 10.47 -0.80 4.22
C ILE A 104 9.01 -0.46 4.60
N CYS A 105 8.37 0.45 3.87
CA CYS A 105 6.99 0.89 4.10
C CYS A 105 5.90 -0.10 3.65
N ASN A 106 6.25 -1.35 3.34
CA ASN A 106 5.47 -2.38 2.64
C ASN A 106 5.49 -2.28 1.10
N GLY A 107 6.42 -1.51 0.52
CA GLY A 107 6.69 -1.54 -0.91
C GLY A 107 7.04 -2.97 -1.30
N MET A 108 6.24 -3.52 -2.23
CA MET A 108 6.25 -4.90 -2.72
C MET A 108 5.51 -5.97 -1.91
N PHE A 109 4.82 -5.65 -0.81
CA PHE A 109 3.94 -6.62 -0.12
C PHE A 109 2.69 -6.93 -0.98
N GLY A 110 2.86 -7.81 -1.98
CA GLY A 110 1.87 -8.11 -3.03
C GLY A 110 2.43 -8.01 -4.46
N ALA A 111 3.65 -7.50 -4.65
CA ALA A 111 4.32 -7.54 -5.94
C ALA A 111 4.83 -8.97 -6.23
N ASN A 112 4.67 -9.42 -7.47
CA ASN A 112 5.15 -10.74 -7.87
C ASN A 112 6.68 -10.85 -7.78
N LYS A 113 7.19 -12.08 -7.75
CA LYS A 113 8.63 -12.38 -7.66
C LYS A 113 9.45 -11.64 -8.72
N GLN A 114 8.93 -11.53 -9.95
CA GLN A 114 9.61 -10.84 -11.04
C GLN A 114 9.83 -9.35 -10.76
N ALA A 115 8.83 -8.66 -10.21
CA ALA A 115 8.98 -7.26 -9.79
C ALA A 115 10.02 -7.13 -8.69
N GLN A 116 10.01 -8.02 -7.70
CA GLN A 116 10.98 -7.99 -6.59
C GLN A 116 12.41 -8.23 -7.08
N ASP A 117 12.59 -9.16 -8.00
CA ASP A 117 13.90 -9.47 -8.57
C ASP A 117 14.39 -8.32 -9.49
N ARG A 118 13.51 -7.69 -10.28
CA ARG A 118 13.82 -6.48 -11.04
C ARG A 118 14.29 -5.35 -10.12
N PHE A 119 13.59 -5.12 -9.02
CA PHE A 119 13.98 -4.10 -8.05
C PHE A 119 15.38 -4.37 -7.47
N LYS A 120 15.64 -5.61 -7.02
CA LYS A 120 16.96 -6.02 -6.51
C LYS A 120 18.07 -5.86 -7.55
N SER A 121 17.79 -6.18 -8.81
CA SER A 121 18.76 -5.98 -9.90
C SER A 121 19.01 -4.50 -10.20
N GLY A 122 17.98 -3.65 -10.10
CA GLY A 122 18.09 -2.21 -10.25
C GLY A 122 18.96 -1.57 -9.16
N GLU A 123 18.84 -2.04 -7.92
CA GLU A 123 19.66 -1.58 -6.80
C GLU A 123 21.16 -1.71 -7.11
N GLN A 124 21.59 -2.88 -7.59
CA GLN A 124 22.98 -3.12 -7.98
C GLN A 124 23.42 -2.19 -9.12
N GLY A 125 22.59 -1.99 -10.13
CA GLY A 125 22.90 -1.08 -11.25
C GLY A 125 23.08 0.37 -10.80
N HIS A 126 22.26 0.86 -9.86
CA HIS A 126 22.41 2.20 -9.30
C HIS A 126 23.66 2.34 -8.42
N LEU A 127 23.99 1.32 -7.61
CA LEU A 127 25.23 1.30 -6.83
C LEU A 127 26.47 1.32 -7.73
N GLN A 128 26.45 0.56 -8.83
CA GLN A 128 27.51 0.59 -9.83
C GLN A 128 27.62 1.97 -10.49
N ALA A 129 26.49 2.61 -10.84
CA ALA A 129 26.49 3.95 -11.42
C ALA A 129 27.09 5.01 -10.46
N LEU A 130 26.85 4.89 -9.15
CA LEU A 130 27.47 5.75 -8.14
C LEU A 130 28.99 5.54 -8.05
N ASN A 131 29.46 4.29 -8.09
CA ASN A 131 30.90 4.01 -8.15
C ASN A 131 31.54 4.59 -9.41
N ASN A 132 30.91 4.41 -10.58
CA ASN A 132 31.40 4.96 -11.84
C ASN A 132 31.49 6.50 -11.80
N LEU A 133 30.52 7.16 -11.17
CA LEU A 133 30.55 8.61 -10.94
C LEU A 133 31.75 9.03 -10.09
N VAL A 134 31.97 8.37 -8.94
CA VAL A 134 33.12 8.68 -8.07
C VAL A 134 34.45 8.45 -8.80
N THR A 135 34.57 7.38 -9.58
CA THR A 135 35.75 7.12 -10.42
C THR A 135 35.95 8.23 -11.46
N ALA A 136 34.89 8.66 -12.14
CA ALA A 136 34.96 9.75 -13.11
C ALA A 136 35.34 11.09 -12.46
N MET A 137 34.76 11.42 -11.30
CA MET A 137 35.10 12.62 -10.52
C MET A 137 36.56 12.60 -10.06
N THR A 138 37.07 11.42 -9.66
CA THR A 138 38.47 11.23 -9.28
C THR A 138 39.41 11.43 -10.47
N ALA A 139 39.10 10.83 -11.62
CA ALA A 139 39.90 10.98 -12.85
C ALA A 139 39.91 12.44 -13.34
N ALA A 140 38.78 13.15 -13.21
CA ALA A 140 38.64 14.57 -13.55
C ALA A 140 39.26 15.52 -12.51
N LYS A 141 39.73 15.01 -11.36
CA LYS A 141 40.26 15.79 -10.22
C LYS A 141 39.26 16.83 -9.70
N ASP A 142 38.00 16.41 -9.56
CA ASP A 142 36.96 17.29 -9.04
C ASP A 142 37.28 17.74 -7.60
N PRO A 143 36.97 18.99 -7.24
CA PRO A 143 37.32 19.53 -5.92
C PRO A 143 36.53 18.92 -4.76
N ASN A 144 35.37 18.31 -5.04
CA ASN A 144 34.44 17.82 -4.04
C ASN A 144 34.00 16.38 -4.37
N ILE A 145 34.88 15.40 -4.16
CA ILE A 145 34.57 13.99 -4.41
C ILE A 145 33.83 13.42 -3.19
N PRO A 146 32.57 12.96 -3.34
CA PRO A 146 31.82 12.41 -2.22
C PRO A 146 32.37 11.02 -1.83
N PRO A 147 32.17 10.61 -0.56
CA PRO A 147 32.58 9.27 -0.13
C PRO A 147 31.73 8.21 -0.82
N THR A 148 32.33 7.07 -1.17
CA THR A 148 31.67 5.93 -1.79
C THR A 148 30.36 5.55 -1.09
N TYR A 149 29.29 5.31 -1.86
CA TYR A 149 28.02 4.82 -1.36
C TYR A 149 27.83 3.35 -1.75
N ASP A 150 27.79 2.46 -0.75
CA ASP A 150 27.78 1.02 -0.95
C ASP A 150 26.48 0.36 -0.47
N ALA A 151 26.37 -0.95 -0.69
CA ALA A 151 25.22 -1.74 -0.25
C ALA A 151 25.01 -1.69 1.28
N LYS A 152 26.08 -1.54 2.08
CA LYS A 152 25.98 -1.46 3.54
C LYS A 152 25.31 -0.16 3.96
N LYS A 153 25.69 0.97 3.37
CA LYS A 153 25.02 2.27 3.59
C LYS A 153 23.56 2.21 3.17
N LEU A 154 23.27 1.63 2.01
CA LEU A 154 21.89 1.46 1.56
C LEU A 154 21.06 0.57 2.50
N GLN A 155 21.61 -0.52 3.01
CA GLN A 155 20.93 -1.41 3.98
C GLN A 155 20.66 -0.73 5.32
N SER A 156 21.47 0.27 5.69
CA SER A 156 21.29 1.05 6.92
C SER A 156 20.16 2.09 6.86
N VAL A 157 19.59 2.33 5.68
CA VAL A 157 18.47 3.24 5.50
C VAL A 157 17.27 2.75 6.31
N THR A 158 16.70 3.66 7.10
CA THR A 158 15.51 3.41 7.91
C THR A 158 14.44 4.48 7.65
N ILE A 159 13.20 4.16 7.99
CA ILE A 159 12.06 5.08 7.95
C ILE A 159 11.10 4.72 9.08
N LYS A 160 10.52 5.74 9.73
CA LYS A 160 9.48 5.50 10.74
C LYS A 160 8.17 5.14 10.03
N LYS A 161 7.40 4.20 10.56
CA LYS A 161 6.10 3.79 9.97
C LYS A 161 5.15 4.96 9.71
N VAL A 162 5.19 6.01 10.53
CA VAL A 162 4.36 7.22 10.34
C VAL A 162 4.69 8.00 9.06
N GLN A 163 5.90 7.83 8.53
CA GLN A 163 6.37 8.44 7.28
C GLN A 163 6.04 7.58 6.04
N CYS A 164 5.43 6.41 6.24
CA CYS A 164 4.93 5.54 5.18
C CYS A 164 3.50 5.88 4.73
N LYS A 165 3.00 7.07 5.10
CA LYS A 165 1.65 7.53 4.82
C LYS A 165 1.61 8.43 3.60
#